data_AF-A0AAW2QRU1-F1
#
_entry.id   AF-A0AAW2QRU1-F1
#
_cell.length_a   1.000
_cell.length_b   1.000
_cell.length_c   1.000
_cell.angle_alpha   90.00
_cell.angle_beta   90.00
_cell.angle_gamma   90.00
#
_symmetry.space_group_name_H-M   'P 1'
#
loop_
_entity.id
_entity.type
_entity.pdbx_description
1 polymer ?
#
loop_
_entity_poly.entity_id
_entity_poly.type
_entity_poly.pdbx_seq_one_letter_code
_entity_poly.pdbx_strand_id
1 'polypeptide(L)'
;MFPDNADYVIKNLGVMGFMYFLFMAGVKMDLTLVRRVDKKHWYIALVGVLVPLIGSLTIALMVRKSLEQGLAKASSIWGVTSSLAITAFPVLYSIVKELNLVSSEIGRMALSSAVIGDVIGITGVIIFEATKQGEHRPIAALFYLISLAVFMASIMGGVRQAMLWIVRTTPEGKPVDQIYVIAILLSVMVSGFSLTCLV
;
A
#
# COMPACT_ATOMS: atom_id res chain seq x y z
N MET A 1 -9.14 7.40 -26.41
CA MET A 1 -9.86 6.21 -25.92
C MET A 1 -9.13 5.02 -26.50
N PHE A 2 -8.42 4.26 -25.68
CA PHE A 2 -7.77 3.04 -26.16
C PHE A 2 -8.88 2.01 -26.48
N PRO A 3 -8.66 1.08 -27.42
CA PRO A 3 -9.62 -0.02 -27.61
C PRO A 3 -9.80 -0.79 -26.29
N ASP A 4 -11.00 -1.25 -25.97
CA ASP A 4 -11.34 -1.86 -24.66
C ASP A 4 -10.37 -2.98 -24.24
N ASN A 5 -9.86 -3.72 -25.24
CA ASN A 5 -8.86 -4.78 -25.05
C ASN A 5 -7.51 -4.23 -24.55
N ALA A 6 -7.08 -3.07 -25.07
CA ALA A 6 -5.85 -2.41 -24.65
C ALA A 6 -5.99 -1.77 -23.26
N ASP A 7 -7.15 -1.19 -22.93
CA ASP A 7 -7.39 -0.65 -21.59
C ASP A 7 -7.33 -1.76 -20.52
N TYR A 8 -7.90 -2.93 -20.80
CA TYR A 8 -7.80 -4.09 -19.90
C TYR A 8 -6.34 -4.55 -19.72
N VAL A 9 -5.59 -4.69 -20.81
CA VAL A 9 -4.19 -5.13 -20.75
C VAL A 9 -3.32 -4.11 -20.01
N ILE A 10 -3.43 -2.83 -20.33
CA ILE A 10 -2.65 -1.76 -19.69
C ILE A 10 -2.97 -1.68 -18.19
N LYS A 11 -4.24 -1.80 -17.81
CA LYS A 11 -4.65 -1.78 -16.39
C LYS A 11 -4.04 -2.94 -15.61
N ASN A 12 -4.13 -4.16 -16.13
CA ASN A 12 -3.56 -5.33 -15.45
C ASN A 12 -2.03 -5.26 -15.40
N LEU A 13 -1.39 -4.84 -16.49
CA LEU A 13 0.06 -4.66 -16.55
C LEU A 13 0.52 -3.59 -15.54
N GLY A 14 -0.23 -2.50 -15.41
CA GLY A 14 0.01 -1.44 -14.44
C GLY A 14 -0.10 -1.95 -13.00
N VAL A 15 -1.13 -2.73 -12.67
CA VAL A 15 -1.30 -3.33 -11.34
C VAL A 15 -0.16 -4.30 -11.02
N MET A 16 0.22 -5.16 -11.97
CA MET A 16 1.36 -6.07 -11.79
C MET A 16 2.67 -5.31 -11.60
N GLY A 17 2.94 -4.31 -12.43
CA GLY A 17 4.14 -3.48 -12.33
C GLY A 17 4.21 -2.71 -11.00
N PHE A 18 3.09 -2.14 -10.56
CA PHE A 18 2.98 -1.46 -9.28
C PHE A 18 3.20 -2.41 -8.10
N MET A 19 2.67 -3.64 -8.17
CA MET A 19 2.87 -4.65 -7.14
C MET A 19 4.36 -5.03 -7.02
N TYR A 20 5.05 -5.26 -8.13
CA TYR A 20 6.48 -5.54 -8.12
C TYR A 20 7.32 -4.34 -7.66
N PHE A 21 6.93 -3.12 -8.04
CA PHE A 21 7.57 -1.90 -7.57
C PHE A 21 7.47 -1.78 -6.04
N LEU A 22 6.28 -1.94 -5.47
CA LEU A 22 6.08 -1.90 -4.01
C LEU A 22 6.84 -3.02 -3.30
N PHE A 23 6.86 -4.23 -3.88
CA PHE A 23 7.62 -5.34 -3.33
C PHE A 23 9.12 -5.04 -3.28
N MET A 24 9.71 -4.60 -4.40
CA MET A 24 11.13 -4.23 -4.46
C MET A 24 11.48 -3.07 -3.54
N ALA A 25 10.61 -2.06 -3.45
CA ALA A 25 10.79 -0.94 -2.55
C ALA A 25 10.71 -1.38 -1.08
N GLY A 26 9.79 -2.29 -0.74
CA GLY A 26 9.66 -2.91 0.58
C GLY A 26 10.87 -3.76 0.98
N VAL A 27 11.42 -4.57 0.07
CA VAL A 27 12.64 -5.37 0.33
C VAL A 27 13.87 -4.47 0.55
N LYS A 28 13.94 -3.31 -0.13
CA LYS A 28 15.02 -2.32 0.04
C LYS A 28 14.88 -1.44 1.29
N MET A 29 13.72 -1.49 1.95
CA MET A 29 13.37 -0.62 3.07
C MET A 29 13.97 -1.15 4.38
N ASP A 30 14.57 -0.23 5.15
CA ASP A 30 15.05 -0.54 6.50
C ASP A 30 13.90 -0.39 7.53
N LEU A 31 13.44 -1.51 8.07
CA LEU A 31 12.35 -1.58 9.06
C LEU A 31 12.71 -0.90 10.40
N THR A 32 13.99 -0.63 10.66
CA THR A 32 14.40 0.08 11.89
C THR A 32 13.90 1.52 11.91
N LEU A 33 13.69 2.14 10.74
CA LEU A 33 13.12 3.48 10.61
C LEU A 33 11.66 3.53 11.07
N VAL A 34 10.87 2.49 10.78
CA VAL A 34 9.47 2.35 11.24
C VAL A 34 9.40 2.18 12.76
N ARG A 35 10.37 1.47 13.34
CA ARG A 35 10.35 1.16 14.78
C ARG A 35 10.75 2.34 15.66
N ARG A 36 11.45 3.34 15.12
CA ARG A 36 11.95 4.52 15.85
C ARG A 36 11.04 5.75 15.76
N VAL A 37 9.78 5.57 15.34
CA VAL A 37 8.86 6.69 15.16
C VAL A 37 8.43 7.28 16.52
N ASP A 38 8.87 8.51 16.80
CA ASP A 38 8.44 9.24 17.99
C ASP A 38 7.03 9.82 17.85
N LYS A 39 6.29 9.89 18.96
CA LYS A 39 4.93 10.45 19.05
C LYS A 39 4.78 11.88 18.52
N LYS A 40 5.87 12.66 18.45
CA LYS A 40 5.85 14.04 17.94
C LYS A 40 5.57 14.10 16.43
N HIS A 41 6.03 13.11 15.67
CA HIS A 41 5.83 13.05 14.21
C HIS A 41 4.38 12.77 13.82
N TRP A 42 3.56 12.31 14.78
CA TRP A 42 2.17 11.95 14.57
C TRP A 42 1.31 13.15 14.17
N TYR A 43 1.55 14.32 14.78
CA TYR A 43 0.83 15.55 14.44
C TYR A 43 1.11 16.01 13.01
N ILE A 44 2.37 15.89 12.57
CA ILE A 44 2.80 16.33 11.24
C ILE A 44 2.21 15.41 10.18
N ALA A 45 2.25 14.10 10.42
CA ALA A 45 1.62 13.11 9.56
C ALA A 45 0.10 13.31 9.48
N LEU A 46 -0.55 13.56 10.62
CA LEU A 46 -1.98 13.77 10.68
C LEU A 46 -2.40 15.00 9.88
N VAL A 47 -1.71 16.13 10.05
CA VAL A 47 -1.96 17.34 9.24
C VAL A 47 -1.70 17.06 7.75
N GLY A 48 -0.61 16.35 7.44
CA GLY A 48 -0.24 15.96 6.07
C GLY A 48 -1.27 15.09 5.37
N VAL A 49 -2.08 14.31 6.10
CA VAL A 49 -3.17 13.48 5.53
C VAL A 49 -4.51 14.24 5.57
N LEU A 50 -4.83 14.93 6.67
CA LEU A 50 -6.11 15.62 6.84
C LEU A 50 -6.28 16.80 5.89
N VAL A 51 -5.22 17.57 5.63
CA VAL A 51 -5.28 18.73 4.72
C VAL A 51 -5.68 18.32 3.30
N PRO A 52 -4.99 17.36 2.64
CA PRO A 52 -5.41 16.90 1.31
C PRO A 52 -6.73 16.14 1.33
N LEU A 53 -7.08 15.41 2.40
CA LEU A 53 -8.41 14.80 2.54
C LEU A 53 -9.53 15.84 2.54
N ILE A 54 -9.45 16.85 3.40
CA ILE A 54 -10.49 17.88 3.51
C ILE A 54 -10.55 18.71 2.22
N GLY A 55 -9.39 19.07 1.66
CA GLY A 55 -9.31 19.81 0.40
C GLY A 55 -9.95 19.05 -0.75
N SER A 56 -9.55 17.80 -0.96
CA SER A 56 -10.10 16.97 -2.03
C SER A 56 -11.57 16.62 -1.82
N LEU A 57 -12.02 16.40 -0.59
CA LEU A 57 -13.43 16.18 -0.28
C LEU A 57 -14.29 17.43 -0.56
N THR A 58 -13.80 18.61 -0.19
CA THR A 58 -14.50 19.88 -0.44
C THR A 58 -14.69 20.09 -1.95
N ILE A 59 -13.61 19.90 -2.72
CA ILE A 59 -13.67 19.99 -4.18
C ILE A 59 -14.64 18.94 -4.75
N ALA A 60 -14.56 17.69 -4.28
CA ALA A 60 -15.44 16.63 -4.74
C ALA A 60 -16.91 16.92 -4.45
N LEU A 61 -17.24 17.52 -3.30
CA LEU A 61 -18.60 17.94 -2.96
C LEU A 61 -19.09 19.13 -3.78
N MET A 62 -18.23 20.09 -4.10
CA MET A 62 -18.58 21.22 -4.97
C MET A 62 -18.89 20.76 -6.39
N VAL A 63 -18.09 19.83 -6.93
CA VAL A 63 -18.27 19.30 -8.28
C VAL A 63 -19.33 18.20 -8.35
N ARG A 64 -19.79 17.68 -7.20
CA ARG A 64 -20.80 16.60 -7.10
C ARG A 64 -22.06 16.83 -7.92
N LYS A 65 -22.53 18.08 -8.00
CA LYS A 65 -23.74 18.43 -8.77
C LYS A 65 -23.53 18.36 -10.29
N SER A 66 -22.29 18.43 -10.75
CA SER A 66 -21.90 18.36 -12.16
C SER A 66 -21.43 16.95 -12.58
N LEU A 67 -21.33 16.00 -11.63
CA LEU A 67 -20.91 14.63 -11.89
C LEU A 67 -22.09 13.75 -12.30
N GLU A 68 -21.83 12.78 -13.18
CA GLU A 68 -22.80 11.72 -13.51
C GLU A 68 -23.21 10.94 -12.25
N GLN A 69 -24.45 10.40 -12.25
CA GLN A 69 -25.04 9.72 -11.09
C GLN A 69 -24.18 8.58 -10.53
N GLY A 70 -23.37 7.92 -11.37
CA GLY A 70 -22.42 6.89 -10.95
C GLY A 70 -21.26 7.43 -10.11
N LEU A 71 -20.73 8.61 -10.44
CA LEU A 71 -19.60 9.26 -9.78
C LEU A 71 -20.03 10.10 -8.55
N ALA A 72 -21.30 10.51 -8.50
CA ALA A 72 -21.87 11.24 -7.37
C ALA A 72 -22.18 10.36 -6.13
N LYS A 73 -21.92 9.04 -6.21
CA LYS A 73 -22.02 8.10 -5.09
C LYS A 73 -20.99 8.43 -4.02
N ALA A 74 -21.38 8.29 -2.75
CA ALA A 74 -20.49 8.53 -1.61
C ALA A 74 -19.24 7.64 -1.66
N SER A 75 -19.38 6.39 -2.12
CA SER A 75 -18.26 5.46 -2.27
C SER A 75 -17.25 5.89 -3.35
N SER A 76 -17.73 6.40 -4.49
CA SER A 76 -16.84 6.91 -5.54
C SER A 76 -16.11 8.18 -5.10
N ILE A 77 -16.82 9.11 -4.44
CA ILE A 77 -16.21 10.32 -3.90
C ILE A 77 -15.11 9.96 -2.90
N TRP A 78 -15.41 9.07 -1.95
CA TRP A 78 -14.43 8.63 -0.97
C TRP A 78 -13.23 7.91 -1.61
N GLY A 79 -13.46 7.07 -2.62
CA GLY A 79 -12.40 6.40 -3.36
C GLY A 79 -11.43 7.38 -4.03
N VAL A 80 -11.95 8.45 -4.65
CA VAL A 80 -11.13 9.49 -5.28
C VAL A 80 -10.41 10.33 -4.23
N THR A 81 -11.11 10.78 -3.19
CA THR A 81 -10.55 11.58 -2.09
C THR A 81 -9.42 10.84 -1.37
N SER A 82 -9.61 9.55 -1.06
CA SER A 82 -8.58 8.72 -0.41
C SER A 82 -7.39 8.48 -1.33
N SER A 83 -7.61 8.21 -2.62
CA SER A 83 -6.53 8.02 -3.60
C SER A 83 -5.65 9.27 -3.75
N LEU A 84 -6.22 10.47 -3.61
CA LEU A 84 -5.46 11.72 -3.67
C LEU A 84 -4.68 12.03 -2.39
N ALA A 85 -5.18 11.58 -1.23
CA ALA A 85 -4.59 11.91 0.06
C ALA A 85 -3.54 10.89 0.53
N ILE A 86 -3.66 9.63 0.12
CA ILE A 86 -2.74 8.56 0.54
C ILE A 86 -1.46 8.65 -0.28
N THR A 87 -0.32 8.68 0.41
CA THR A 87 1.00 8.69 -0.21
C THR A 87 1.71 7.38 0.07
N ALA A 88 2.40 6.85 -0.94
CA ALA A 88 3.14 5.60 -0.79
C ALA A 88 4.50 5.87 -0.14
N PHE A 89 4.65 5.48 1.12
CA PHE A 89 5.93 5.55 1.83
C PHE A 89 7.12 4.98 1.02
N PRO A 90 7.02 3.83 0.32
CA PRO A 90 8.16 3.24 -0.39
C PRO A 90 8.74 4.13 -1.50
N VAL A 91 7.90 4.97 -2.12
CA VAL A 91 8.33 5.97 -3.11
C VAL A 91 9.14 7.07 -2.43
N LEU A 92 8.62 7.63 -1.33
CA LEU A 92 9.30 8.67 -0.55
C LEU A 92 10.64 8.18 0.02
N TYR A 93 10.70 6.94 0.50
CA TYR A 93 11.93 6.33 0.96
C TYR A 93 12.99 6.25 -0.12
N SER A 94 12.61 5.80 -1.32
CA SER A 94 13.54 5.70 -2.46
C SER A 94 14.12 7.07 -2.82
N ILE A 95 13.29 8.12 -2.85
CA ILE A 95 13.73 9.49 -3.16
C ILE A 95 14.70 10.03 -2.10
N VAL A 96 14.36 9.91 -0.81
CA VAL A 96 15.22 10.39 0.29
C VAL A 96 16.55 9.62 0.33
N LYS A 97 16.53 8.34 -0.05
CA LYS A 97 17.73 7.49 -0.20
C LYS A 97 18.60 7.94 -1.36
N GLU A 98 18.03 8.23 -2.52
CA GLU A 98 18.77 8.73 -3.69
C GLU A 98 19.42 10.09 -3.41
N LEU A 99 18.77 10.94 -2.61
CA LEU A 99 19.33 12.21 -2.16
C LEU A 99 20.39 12.08 -1.04
N ASN A 100 20.70 10.86 -0.59
CA ASN A 100 21.58 10.58 0.56
C ASN A 100 21.15 11.26 1.88
N LEU A 101 19.85 11.54 2.04
CA LEU A 101 19.31 12.26 3.21
C LEU A 101 18.73 11.34 4.30
N VAL A 102 18.77 10.02 4.12
CA VAL A 102 18.15 9.04 5.05
C VAL A 102 18.68 9.16 6.48
N SER A 103 19.96 9.47 6.64
CA SER A 103 20.60 9.65 7.95
C SER A 103 20.48 11.06 8.51
N SER A 104 20.02 12.04 7.73
CA SER A 104 19.82 13.42 8.19
C SER A 104 18.61 13.55 9.12
N GLU A 105 18.60 14.55 9.99
CA GLU A 105 17.45 14.82 10.87
C GLU A 105 16.16 15.07 10.08
N ILE A 106 16.25 15.85 9.00
CA ILE A 106 15.13 16.20 8.13
C ILE A 106 14.61 14.95 7.40
N GLY A 107 15.51 14.10 6.87
CA GLY A 107 15.13 12.87 6.20
C GLY A 107 14.49 11.86 7.14
N ARG A 108 15.02 11.68 8.36
CA ARG A 108 14.40 10.81 9.37
C ARG A 108 13.01 11.29 9.78
N MET A 109 12.83 12.60 9.92
CA MET A 109 11.55 13.22 10.24
C MET A 109 10.53 13.02 9.11
N ALA A 110 10.93 13.26 7.86
CA ALA A 110 10.09 13.07 6.68
C ALA A 110 9.66 11.59 6.52
N LEU A 111 10.60 10.66 6.65
CA LEU A 111 10.31 9.22 6.57
C LEU A 111 9.41 8.76 7.71
N SER A 112 9.65 9.21 8.94
CA SER A 112 8.81 8.87 10.09
C SER A 112 7.37 9.38 9.90
N SER A 113 7.22 10.62 9.44
CA SER A 113 5.90 11.20 9.14
C SER A 113 5.19 10.44 8.01
N ALA A 114 5.92 10.05 6.96
CA ALA A 114 5.38 9.30 5.84
C ALA A 114 4.90 7.90 6.26
N VAL A 115 5.65 7.19 7.11
CA VAL A 115 5.22 5.88 7.66
C VAL A 115 3.90 6.01 8.42
N ILE A 116 3.79 7.02 9.29
CA ILE A 116 2.54 7.24 10.05
C ILE A 116 1.39 7.55 9.09
N GLY A 117 1.63 8.40 8.09
CA GLY A 117 0.63 8.73 7.07
C GLY A 117 0.15 7.50 6.30
N ASP A 118 1.07 6.61 5.94
CA ASP A 118 0.76 5.34 5.26
C ASP A 118 -0.08 4.41 6.15
N VAL A 119 0.25 4.29 7.45
CA VAL A 119 -0.55 3.52 8.42
C VAL A 119 -1.96 4.10 8.57
N ILE A 120 -2.10 5.42 8.69
CA ILE A 120 -3.41 6.09 8.77
C ILE A 120 -4.20 5.85 7.48
N GLY A 121 -3.56 6.00 6.32
CA GLY A 121 -4.16 5.81 5.01
C GLY A 121 -4.67 4.38 4.81
N ILE A 122 -3.81 3.39 5.05
CA ILE A 122 -4.16 1.96 4.95
C ILE A 122 -5.31 1.62 5.92
N THR A 123 -5.26 2.13 7.15
CA THR A 123 -6.35 1.91 8.12
C THR A 123 -7.68 2.49 7.62
N GLY A 124 -7.66 3.69 7.04
CA GLY A 124 -8.83 4.32 6.43
C GLY A 124 -9.41 3.52 5.26
N VAL A 125 -8.54 2.97 4.39
CA VAL A 125 -8.96 2.11 3.28
C VAL A 125 -9.59 0.81 3.78
N ILE A 126 -8.99 0.16 4.78
CA ILE A 126 -9.54 -1.07 5.37
C ILE A 126 -10.92 -0.83 5.97
N ILE A 127 -11.11 0.26 6.72
CA ILE A 127 -12.40 0.62 7.30
C ILE A 127 -13.43 0.86 6.20
N PHE A 128 -13.05 1.58 5.14
CA PHE A 128 -13.95 1.89 4.04
C PHE A 128 -14.37 0.66 3.23
N GLU A 129 -13.45 -0.26 2.95
CA GLU A 129 -13.81 -1.51 2.28
C GLU A 129 -14.65 -2.41 3.20
N ALA A 130 -14.35 -2.44 4.50
CA ALA A 130 -15.16 -3.16 5.48
C ALA A 130 -16.59 -2.60 5.58
N THR A 131 -16.78 -1.27 5.55
CA THR A 131 -18.12 -0.67 5.56
C THR A 131 -18.89 -0.98 4.28
N LYS A 132 -18.25 -0.89 3.12
CA LYS A 132 -18.86 -1.27 1.83
C LYS A 132 -19.36 -2.71 1.80
N GLN A 133 -18.59 -3.64 2.35
CA GLN A 133 -19.01 -5.05 2.42
C GLN A 133 -20.06 -5.28 3.50
N GLY A 134 -20.00 -4.50 4.59
CA GLY A 134 -20.98 -4.51 5.67
C GLY A 134 -22.36 -3.98 5.31
N GLU A 135 -22.49 -3.11 4.29
CA GLU A 135 -23.77 -2.53 3.86
C GLU A 135 -24.81 -3.58 3.47
N HIS A 136 -24.38 -4.72 2.92
CA HIS A 136 -25.29 -5.78 2.50
C HIS A 136 -25.46 -6.85 3.58
N ARG A 137 -24.36 -7.24 4.26
CA ARG A 137 -24.37 -8.21 5.36
C ARG A 137 -23.24 -7.90 6.35
N PRO A 138 -23.52 -7.70 7.66
CA PRO A 138 -22.48 -7.47 8.65
C PRO A 138 -21.51 -8.66 8.80
N ILE A 139 -21.97 -9.87 8.47
CA ILE A 139 -21.13 -11.07 8.43
C ILE A 139 -20.01 -10.96 7.37
N ALA A 140 -20.26 -10.26 6.25
CA ALA A 140 -19.29 -10.13 5.16
C ALA A 140 -18.11 -9.24 5.57
N ALA A 141 -18.36 -8.16 6.30
CA ALA A 141 -17.31 -7.32 6.87
C ALA A 141 -16.39 -8.10 7.83
N LEU A 142 -16.96 -9.02 8.63
CA LEU A 142 -16.18 -9.91 9.49
C LEU A 142 -15.30 -10.88 8.69
N PHE A 143 -15.84 -11.52 7.65
CA PHE A 143 -15.05 -12.40 6.78
C PHE A 143 -13.90 -11.66 6.08
N TYR A 144 -14.13 -10.42 5.66
CA TYR A 144 -13.10 -9.55 5.10
C TYR A 144 -11.97 -9.24 6.07
N LEU A 145 -12.31 -8.83 7.29
CA LEU A 145 -11.30 -8.54 8.32
C LEU A 145 -10.48 -9.79 8.69
N ILE A 146 -11.14 -10.95 8.78
CA ILE A 146 -10.47 -12.24 9.05
C ILE A 146 -9.55 -12.61 7.88
N SER A 147 -10.04 -12.53 6.64
CA SER A 147 -9.26 -12.78 5.42
C SER A 147 -8.00 -11.91 5.38
N LEU A 148 -8.17 -10.61 5.62
CA LEU A 148 -7.07 -9.64 5.66
C LEU A 148 -6.05 -9.97 6.75
N ALA A 149 -6.51 -10.35 7.95
CA ALA A 149 -5.63 -10.71 9.05
C ALA A 149 -4.83 -11.99 8.75
N VAL A 150 -5.49 -13.02 8.19
CA VAL A 150 -4.84 -14.27 7.77
C VAL A 150 -3.81 -13.99 6.67
N PHE A 151 -4.13 -13.11 5.72
CA PHE A 151 -3.22 -12.71 4.66
C PHE A 151 -1.99 -11.97 5.20
N MET A 152 -2.18 -11.00 6.09
CA MET A 152 -1.08 -10.29 6.76
C MET A 152 -0.17 -11.26 7.54
N ALA A 153 -0.77 -12.19 8.29
CA ALA A 153 -0.03 -13.21 9.03
C ALA A 153 0.75 -14.14 8.09
N SER A 154 0.15 -14.53 6.96
CA SER A 154 0.79 -15.34 5.92
C SER A 154 1.97 -14.62 5.28
N ILE A 155 1.86 -13.33 4.98
CA ILE A 155 2.98 -12.53 4.47
C ILE A 155 4.09 -12.42 5.52
N MET A 156 3.77 -12.05 6.76
CA MET A 156 4.77 -11.93 7.82
C MET A 156 5.48 -13.27 8.07
N GLY A 157 4.73 -14.37 8.08
CA GLY A 157 5.27 -15.72 8.16
C GLY A 157 6.13 -16.07 6.96
N GLY A 158 5.61 -15.87 5.74
CA GLY A 158 6.27 -16.18 4.47
C GLY A 158 7.57 -15.42 4.28
N VAL A 159 7.60 -14.11 4.56
CA VAL A 159 8.82 -13.28 4.49
C VAL A 159 9.85 -13.75 5.53
N ARG A 160 9.43 -14.06 6.75
CA ARG A 160 10.33 -14.57 7.80
C ARG A 160 10.89 -15.94 7.45
N GLN A 161 10.07 -16.83 6.90
CA GLN A 161 10.49 -18.15 6.44
C GLN A 161 11.43 -18.04 5.24
N ALA A 162 11.12 -17.18 4.26
CA ALA A 162 11.98 -16.92 3.11
C ALA A 162 13.35 -16.37 3.55
N MET A 163 13.39 -15.43 4.49
CA MET A 163 14.62 -14.91 5.09
C MET A 163 15.45 -16.01 5.78
N LEU A 164 14.83 -16.82 6.64
CA LEU A 164 15.50 -17.92 7.33
C LEU A 164 15.96 -19.01 6.36
N TRP A 165 15.19 -19.26 5.29
CA TRP A 165 15.50 -20.25 4.28
C TRP A 165 16.65 -19.80 3.37
N ILE A 166 16.69 -18.53 2.98
CA ILE A 166 17.82 -17.93 2.24
C ILE A 166 19.10 -17.96 3.08
N VAL A 167 19.03 -17.59 4.36
CA VAL A 167 20.20 -17.67 5.27
C VAL A 167 20.70 -19.10 5.45
N ARG A 168 19.81 -20.09 5.44
CA ARG A 168 20.19 -21.51 5.57
C ARG A 168 20.72 -22.13 4.27
N THR A 169 20.31 -21.62 3.12
CA THR A 169 20.60 -22.22 1.81
C THR A 169 21.78 -21.55 1.11
N THR A 170 22.25 -20.39 1.57
CA THR A 170 23.37 -19.66 0.96
C THR A 170 24.66 -19.84 1.78
N PRO A 171 25.64 -20.64 1.33
CA PRO A 171 27.01 -20.55 1.83
C PRO A 171 27.64 -19.24 1.34
N GLU A 172 28.39 -18.56 2.23
CA GLU A 172 28.94 -17.22 2.02
C GLU A 172 29.61 -17.06 0.63
N GLY A 173 29.15 -16.09 -0.17
CA GLY A 173 29.92 -15.55 -1.31
C GLY A 173 29.52 -15.96 -2.74
N LYS A 174 28.39 -16.64 -2.98
CA LYS A 174 27.89 -16.90 -4.36
C LYS A 174 26.63 -16.07 -4.71
N PRO A 175 26.47 -15.60 -5.96
CA PRO A 175 25.28 -14.86 -6.38
C PRO A 175 24.03 -15.73 -6.23
N VAL A 176 22.93 -15.11 -5.79
CA VAL A 176 21.64 -15.77 -5.62
C VAL A 176 21.14 -16.26 -6.98
N ASP A 177 20.87 -17.56 -7.10
CA ASP A 177 20.45 -18.18 -8.36
C ASP A 177 19.16 -17.54 -8.90
N GLN A 178 19.09 -17.36 -10.21
CA GLN A 178 17.96 -16.71 -10.90
C GLN A 178 16.60 -17.38 -10.61
N ILE A 179 16.63 -18.67 -10.27
CA ILE A 179 15.48 -19.48 -9.87
C ILE A 179 14.81 -18.93 -8.59
N TYR A 180 15.58 -18.43 -7.63
CA TYR A 180 15.02 -17.88 -6.38
C TYR A 180 14.30 -16.55 -6.63
N VAL A 181 14.85 -15.71 -7.50
CA VAL A 181 14.20 -14.46 -7.91
C VAL A 181 12.87 -14.76 -8.60
N ILE A 182 12.85 -15.75 -9.51
CA ILE A 182 11.63 -16.20 -10.19
C ILE A 182 10.61 -16.77 -9.19
N ALA A 183 11.04 -17.59 -8.24
CA ALA A 183 10.16 -18.16 -7.21
C ALA A 183 9.54 -17.09 -6.31
N ILE A 184 10.32 -16.09 -5.90
CA ILE A 184 9.83 -14.96 -5.10
C ILE A 184 8.81 -14.15 -5.91
N LEU A 185 9.12 -13.80 -7.17
CA LEU A 185 8.20 -13.06 -8.03
C LEU A 185 6.88 -13.81 -8.25
N LEU A 186 6.95 -15.13 -8.50
CA LEU A 186 5.76 -15.98 -8.64
C LEU A 186 4.94 -16.03 -7.34
N SER A 187 5.59 -16.12 -6.17
CA SER A 187 4.89 -16.11 -4.89
C SER A 187 4.14 -14.80 -4.63
N VAL A 188 4.75 -13.66 -5.00
CA VAL A 188 4.13 -12.34 -4.91
C VAL A 188 2.91 -12.27 -5.84
N MET A 189 3.02 -12.82 -7.05
CA MET A 189 1.91 -12.88 -8.00
C MET A 189 0.72 -13.73 -7.50
N VAL A 190 1.00 -14.91 -6.95
CA VAL A 190 -0.03 -15.81 -6.39
C VAL A 190 -0.71 -15.21 -5.16
N SER A 191 0.06 -14.56 -4.28
CA SER A 191 -0.50 -13.92 -3.08
C SER A 191 -1.41 -12.74 -3.41
N GLY A 192 -1.02 -11.88 -4.36
CA GLY A 192 -1.86 -10.78 -4.82
C GLY A 192 -3.20 -11.26 -5.39
N PHE A 193 -3.16 -12.29 -6.25
CA PHE A 193 -4.36 -12.86 -6.84
C PHE A 193 -5.28 -13.53 -5.81
N SER A 194 -4.68 -14.19 -4.82
CA SER A 194 -5.42 -14.84 -3.72
C SER A 194 -6.18 -13.81 -2.88
N LEU A 195 -5.56 -12.67 -2.57
CA LEU A 195 -6.22 -11.58 -1.83
C LEU A 195 -7.38 -10.99 -2.63
N THR A 196 -7.21 -10.76 -3.94
CA THR A 196 -8.28 -10.22 -4.79
C THR A 196 -9.44 -11.20 -4.96
N CYS A 197 -9.20 -12.51 -4.87
CA CYS A 197 -10.26 -13.52 -4.98
C CYS A 197 -11.02 -13.72 -3.65
N LEU A 198 -10.41 -13.33 -2.52
CA LEU A 198 -10.97 -13.45 -1.16
C LEU A 198 -11.78 -12.22 -0.72
N VAL A 199 -11.74 -11.13 -1.48
CA VAL A 199 -12.37 -9.82 -1.21
C VAL A 199 -13.41 -9.55 -2.30
#